data_AF-A0A1A2ZHS1-F1
#
_entry.id   AF-A0A1A2ZHS1-F1
#
_cell.length_a   1.000
_cell.length_b   1.000
_cell.length_c   1.000
_cell.angle_alpha   90.00
_cell.angle_beta   90.00
_cell.angle_gamma   90.00
#
_symmetry.space_group_name_H-M   'P 1'
#
loop_
_entity.id
_entity.type
_entity.pdbx_description
1 polymer ?
#
loop_
_entity_poly.entity_id
_entity_poly.type
_entity_poly.pdbx_seq_one_letter_code
_entity_poly.pdbx_strand_id
1 'polypeptide(L)'
;MTEIGKNEKLKPSTQFSMDNPWGAYWNALFPPRVVSPWIDFKRRSSGYNVARRLWDQREHFRRAYEAVYGPDPEGWPSQHPGVVLDEVLWIAHAACLRCRWFDARGHYMKDPDGLWGALALARRHETSDGSFVG
;
A
#
# COMPACT_ATOMS: atom_id res chain seq x y z
N MET A 1 33.49 8.86 3.24
CA MET A 1 32.84 7.88 4.12
C MET A 1 32.47 8.60 5.39
N THR A 2 31.20 9.00 5.54
CA THR A 2 30.76 9.79 6.70
C THR A 2 30.36 8.82 7.81
N GLU A 3 31.03 8.92 8.96
CA GLU A 3 30.68 8.21 10.19
C GLU A 3 29.28 8.66 10.64
N ILE A 4 28.29 7.75 10.61
CA ILE A 4 26.94 8.03 11.12
C ILE A 4 26.78 7.33 12.47
N GLY A 5 26.98 8.10 13.54
CA GLY A 5 26.09 8.13 14.70
C GLY A 5 25.99 6.88 15.59
N LYS A 6 27.07 6.56 16.31
CA LYS A 6 26.99 5.71 17.53
C LYS A 6 26.40 6.51 18.70
N ASN A 7 25.06 6.63 18.77
CA ASN A 7 24.20 6.85 19.96
C ASN A 7 22.86 7.53 19.62
N GLU A 8 22.19 7.11 18.55
CA GLU A 8 20.82 7.54 18.34
C GLU A 8 19.88 6.73 19.26
N LYS A 9 19.42 7.36 20.36
CA LYS A 9 18.38 6.77 21.23
C LYS A 9 17.15 6.45 20.39
N LEU A 10 16.76 5.18 20.39
CA LEU A 10 15.56 4.73 19.72
C LEU A 10 14.32 5.40 20.34
N LYS A 11 13.31 5.67 19.51
CA LYS A 11 12.05 6.28 19.93
C LYS A 11 10.87 5.63 19.21
N PRO A 12 9.64 5.74 19.74
CA PRO A 12 8.44 5.38 18.99
C PRO A 12 8.36 6.14 17.66
N SER A 13 8.01 5.44 16.58
CA SER A 13 7.84 6.03 15.26
C SER A 13 6.63 6.95 15.21
N THR A 14 6.79 8.09 14.56
CA THR A 14 5.73 9.06 14.29
C THR A 14 4.62 8.42 13.45
N GLN A 15 3.36 8.70 13.78
CA GLN A 15 2.18 8.21 13.06
C GLN A 15 1.55 9.36 12.27
N PHE A 16 1.21 9.12 10.99
CA PHE A 16 0.45 10.08 10.16
C PHE A 16 -0.89 9.53 9.70
N SER A 17 -1.32 8.39 10.23
CA SER A 17 -2.55 7.73 9.81
C SER A 17 -3.82 8.36 10.35
N MET A 18 -3.73 9.31 11.28
CA MET A 18 -4.89 9.98 11.84
C MET A 18 -5.38 11.05 10.84
N ASP A 19 -6.68 11.00 10.54
CA ASP A 19 -7.45 11.97 9.74
C ASP A 19 -7.28 11.95 8.20
N ASN A 20 -6.59 10.96 7.63
CA ASN A 20 -6.41 10.86 6.18
C ASN A 20 -6.93 9.54 5.57
N PRO A 21 -7.62 9.56 4.41
CA PRO A 21 -8.08 8.34 3.74
C PRO A 21 -6.95 7.35 3.43
N TRP A 22 -5.78 7.87 3.02
CA TRP A 22 -4.56 7.10 2.75
C TRP A 22 -3.87 6.57 4.02
N GLY A 23 -4.33 6.95 5.22
CA GLY A 23 -3.75 6.53 6.49
C GLY A 23 -3.73 5.00 6.70
N ALA A 24 -4.64 4.27 6.04
CA ALA A 24 -4.62 2.81 6.02
C ALA A 24 -3.34 2.26 5.36
N TYR A 25 -2.89 2.88 4.25
CA TYR A 25 -1.68 2.46 3.54
C TYR A 25 -0.43 2.82 4.35
N TRP A 26 -0.44 3.98 5.01
CA TRP A 26 0.62 4.33 5.97
C TRP A 26 0.75 3.29 7.08
N ASN A 27 -0.36 2.90 7.70
CA ASN A 27 -0.36 1.91 8.78
C ASN A 27 0.15 0.55 8.32
N ALA A 28 -0.21 0.14 7.10
CA ALA A 28 0.23 -1.12 6.53
C ALA A 28 1.73 -1.12 6.22
N LEU A 29 2.25 -0.04 5.59
CA LEU A 29 3.67 0.10 5.24
C LEU A 29 4.58 0.37 6.45
N PHE A 30 4.09 1.16 7.39
CA PHE A 30 4.87 1.69 8.52
C PHE A 30 4.15 1.45 9.85
N PRO A 31 3.93 0.18 10.24
CA PRO A 31 3.31 -0.12 11.52
C PRO A 31 4.13 0.48 12.68
N PRO A 32 3.49 0.81 13.81
CA PRO A 32 4.16 1.36 14.98
C PRO A 32 5.36 0.52 15.40
N ARG A 33 6.54 1.13 15.45
CA ARG A 33 7.79 0.48 15.86
C ARG A 33 8.71 1.47 16.59
N VAL A 34 9.59 0.93 17.42
CA VAL A 34 10.71 1.70 18.00
C VAL A 34 11.83 1.77 16.96
N VAL A 35 12.22 2.97 16.57
CA VAL A 35 13.14 3.23 15.45
C VAL A 35 14.15 4.33 15.79
N SER A 36 15.23 4.41 15.03
CA SER A 36 16.16 5.54 15.14
C SER A 36 15.53 6.83 14.59
N PRO A 37 15.97 8.02 15.06
CA PRO A 37 15.61 9.32 14.46
C PRO A 37 15.79 9.37 12.94
N TRP A 38 16.85 8.80 12.38
CA TRP A 38 17.03 8.73 10.93
C TRP A 38 15.94 7.91 10.22
N ILE A 39 15.59 6.73 10.73
CA ILE A 39 14.52 5.90 10.16
C ILE A 39 13.17 6.60 10.30
N ASP A 40 12.89 7.21 11.46
CA ASP A 40 11.68 8.00 11.66
C ASP A 40 11.60 9.15 10.64
N PHE A 41 12.68 9.91 10.45
CA PHE A 41 12.76 10.96 9.44
C PHE A 41 12.48 10.44 8.01
N LYS A 42 13.04 9.28 7.64
CA LYS A 42 12.81 8.67 6.32
C LYS A 42 11.36 8.21 6.13
N ARG A 43 10.75 7.63 7.16
CA ARG A 43 9.31 7.31 7.13
C ARG A 43 8.49 8.57 6.94
N ARG A 44 8.75 9.62 7.73
CA ARG A 44 8.02 10.90 7.69
C ARG A 44 8.12 11.66 6.37
N SER A 45 9.18 11.41 5.59
CA SER A 45 9.42 12.07 4.30
C SER A 45 9.07 11.15 3.13
N SER A 46 9.99 10.27 2.76
CA SER A 46 9.81 9.34 1.64
C SER A 46 8.62 8.40 1.85
N GLY A 47 8.45 7.84 3.05
CA GLY A 47 7.35 6.93 3.34
C GLY A 47 5.98 7.59 3.20
N TYR A 48 5.85 8.86 3.60
CA TYR A 48 4.62 9.63 3.47
C TYR A 48 4.21 9.75 1.99
N ASN A 49 5.17 10.12 1.14
CA ASN A 49 4.93 10.27 -0.29
C ASN A 49 4.58 8.93 -0.96
N VAL A 50 5.20 7.83 -0.53
CA VAL A 50 4.89 6.48 -1.02
C VAL A 50 3.46 6.08 -0.68
N ALA A 51 3.05 6.21 0.59
CA ALA A 51 1.71 5.84 1.02
C ALA A 51 0.63 6.66 0.30
N ARG A 52 0.84 7.98 0.17
CA ARG A 52 -0.08 8.86 -0.56
C ARG A 52 -0.18 8.47 -2.03
N ARG A 53 0.96 8.25 -2.70
CA ARG A 53 1.00 7.93 -4.13
C ARG A 53 0.27 6.63 -4.46
N LEU A 54 0.48 5.58 -3.67
CA LEU A 54 -0.21 4.31 -3.85
C LEU A 54 -1.72 4.44 -3.64
N TRP A 55 -2.13 5.24 -2.64
CA TRP A 55 -3.55 5.54 -2.44
C TRP A 55 -4.16 6.30 -3.62
N ASP A 56 -3.47 7.32 -4.12
CA ASP A 56 -3.93 8.11 -5.26
C ASP A 56 -4.10 7.23 -6.51
N GLN A 57 -3.16 6.30 -6.76
CA GLN A 57 -3.27 5.31 -7.84
C GLN A 57 -4.49 4.38 -7.62
N ARG A 58 -4.70 3.89 -6.40
CA ARG A 58 -5.87 3.07 -6.06
C ARG A 58 -7.19 3.81 -6.31
N GLU A 59 -7.26 5.08 -5.92
CA GLU A 59 -8.43 5.92 -6.15
C GLU A 59 -8.65 6.23 -7.63
N HIS A 60 -7.57 6.40 -8.40
CA HIS A 60 -7.66 6.51 -9.85
C HIS A 60 -8.29 5.26 -10.47
N PHE A 61 -7.82 4.07 -10.10
CA PHE A 61 -8.39 2.81 -10.58
C PHE A 61 -9.81 2.56 -10.07
N ARG A 62 -10.14 2.95 -8.84
CA ARG A 62 -11.52 2.88 -8.32
C ARG A 62 -12.47 3.70 -9.18
N ARG A 63 -12.10 4.95 -9.50
CA ARG A 63 -12.91 5.83 -10.36
C ARG A 63 -13.05 5.27 -11.77
N ALA A 64 -12.00 4.66 -12.32
CA ALA A 64 -12.06 3.99 -13.62
C ALA A 64 -13.02 2.79 -13.60
N TYR A 65 -13.00 2.01 -12.52
CA TYR A 65 -13.92 0.88 -12.32
C TYR A 65 -15.37 1.34 -12.17
N GLU A 66 -15.61 2.39 -11.38
CA GLU A 66 -16.93 3.03 -11.21
C GLU A 66 -17.47 3.61 -12.51
N ALA A 67 -16.61 4.15 -13.38
CA ALA A 67 -17.03 4.65 -14.68
C ALA A 67 -17.57 3.53 -15.61
N VAL A 68 -17.13 2.28 -15.39
CA VAL A 68 -17.56 1.12 -16.19
C VAL A 68 -18.77 0.40 -15.56
N TYR A 69 -18.76 0.20 -14.25
CA TYR A 69 -19.75 -0.63 -13.55
C TYR A 69 -20.75 0.15 -12.70
N GLY A 70 -20.63 1.48 -12.68
CA GLY A 70 -21.46 2.38 -11.88
C GLY A 70 -20.87 2.72 -10.51
N PRO A 71 -21.36 3.80 -9.87
CA PRO A 71 -20.85 4.27 -8.58
C PRO A 71 -21.35 3.44 -7.39
N ASP A 72 -22.33 2.54 -7.58
CA ASP A 72 -22.87 1.68 -6.54
C ASP A 72 -22.02 0.40 -6.38
N PRO A 73 -21.27 0.24 -5.28
CA PRO A 73 -20.41 -0.93 -5.08
C PRO A 73 -21.17 -2.25 -4.93
N GLU A 74 -22.45 -2.22 -4.50
CA GLU A 74 -23.24 -3.44 -4.38
C GLU A 74 -23.55 -4.05 -5.76
N GLY A 75 -23.64 -3.21 -6.79
CA GLY A 75 -23.88 -3.62 -8.17
C GLY A 75 -22.63 -4.08 -8.93
N TRP A 76 -21.43 -4.01 -8.32
CA TRP A 76 -20.19 -4.38 -9.01
C TRP A 76 -20.12 -5.89 -9.30
N PRO A 77 -19.56 -6.30 -10.47
CA PRO A 77 -19.41 -7.73 -10.80
C PRO A 77 -18.55 -8.49 -9.80
N SER A 78 -17.54 -7.82 -9.24
CA SER A 78 -16.78 -8.32 -8.10
C SER A 78 -16.95 -7.35 -6.93
N GLN A 79 -17.26 -7.91 -5.77
CA GLN A 79 -17.43 -7.15 -4.54
C GLN A 79 -16.08 -6.70 -3.95
N HIS A 80 -14.97 -7.35 -4.34
CA HIS A 80 -13.61 -7.01 -3.90
C HIS A 80 -12.64 -6.93 -5.10
N PRO A 81 -12.81 -5.99 -6.06
CA PRO A 81 -11.99 -5.95 -7.26
C PRO A 81 -10.50 -5.79 -6.92
N GLY A 82 -9.69 -6.78 -7.31
CA GLY A 82 -8.26 -6.80 -7.06
C GLY A 82 -7.49 -6.01 -8.12
N VAL A 83 -6.50 -5.24 -7.70
CA VAL A 83 -5.63 -4.45 -8.60
C VAL A 83 -4.17 -4.60 -8.21
N VAL A 84 -3.30 -4.22 -9.15
CA VAL A 84 -1.88 -4.01 -8.89
C VAL A 84 -1.58 -2.52 -8.93
N LEU A 85 -0.87 -2.04 -7.92
CA LEU A 85 -0.36 -0.68 -7.78
C LEU A 85 1.16 -0.68 -8.00
N ASP A 86 1.63 0.03 -9.00
CA ASP A 86 3.03 0.02 -9.48
C ASP A 86 3.62 1.43 -9.63
N GLU A 87 2.94 2.47 -9.13
CA GLU A 87 3.42 3.85 -9.22
C GLU A 87 4.67 4.13 -8.37
N VAL A 88 5.06 3.20 -7.50
CA VAL A 88 6.28 3.26 -6.71
C VAL A 88 7.37 2.46 -7.42
N LEU A 89 8.49 3.14 -7.70
CA LEU A 89 9.55 2.60 -8.54
C LEU A 89 10.00 1.20 -8.09
N TRP A 90 9.89 0.24 -9.01
CA TRP A 90 10.30 -1.15 -8.89
C TRP A 90 9.53 -2.06 -7.93
N ILE A 91 8.49 -1.59 -7.23
CA ILE A 91 7.67 -2.43 -6.36
C ILE A 91 6.21 -2.40 -6.81
N ALA A 92 5.65 -3.57 -7.10
CA ALA A 92 4.24 -3.78 -7.37
C ALA A 92 3.53 -4.25 -6.09
N HIS A 93 2.41 -3.62 -5.75
CA HIS A 93 1.59 -3.98 -4.59
C HIS A 93 0.22 -4.47 -5.03
N ALA A 94 -0.27 -5.54 -4.42
CA ALA A 94 -1.67 -5.92 -4.57
C ALA A 94 -2.57 -5.04 -3.71
N ALA A 95 -3.76 -4.68 -4.20
CA ALA A 95 -4.74 -3.91 -3.45
C ALA A 95 -6.18 -4.19 -3.87
N CYS A 96 -7.14 -3.67 -3.09
CA CYS A 96 -8.57 -3.75 -3.39
C CYS A 96 -9.19 -2.37 -3.68
N LEU A 97 -10.09 -2.30 -4.67
CA LEU A 97 -10.81 -1.07 -5.01
C LEU A 97 -11.99 -0.74 -4.10
N ARG A 98 -12.56 -1.74 -3.41
CA ARG A 98 -13.68 -1.51 -2.48
C ARG A 98 -13.19 -1.32 -1.06
N CYS A 99 -12.61 -2.38 -0.48
CA CYS A 99 -12.08 -2.31 0.87
C CYS A 99 -10.66 -1.70 0.88
N ARG A 100 -10.12 -1.44 2.08
CA ARG A 100 -8.79 -0.84 2.25
C ARG A 100 -7.66 -1.87 2.28
N TRP A 101 -7.91 -3.11 1.83
CA TRP A 101 -6.87 -4.14 1.78
C TRP A 101 -5.74 -3.73 0.83
N PHE A 102 -4.52 -4.02 1.25
CA PHE A 102 -3.29 -3.63 0.60
C PHE A 102 -2.15 -4.56 1.05
N ASP A 103 -1.42 -5.14 0.10
CA ASP A 103 -0.21 -5.90 0.36
C ASP A 103 0.98 -4.95 0.60
N ALA A 104 1.31 -4.74 1.86
CA ALA A 104 2.43 -3.88 2.25
C ALA A 104 3.82 -4.45 1.94
N ARG A 105 3.94 -5.75 1.71
CA ARG A 105 5.24 -6.37 1.38
C ARG A 105 5.64 -5.95 -0.03
N GLY A 106 4.69 -6.00 -0.96
CA GLY A 106 4.93 -5.76 -2.37
C GLY A 106 5.88 -6.77 -3.01
N HIS A 107 6.04 -6.63 -4.31
CA HIS A 107 6.82 -7.52 -5.14
C HIS A 107 7.78 -6.74 -6.02
N TYR A 108 9.05 -7.13 -6.01
CA TYR A 108 10.07 -6.43 -6.79
C TYR A 108 9.90 -6.74 -8.28
N MET A 109 9.56 -5.72 -9.07
CA MET A 109 9.19 -5.87 -10.47
C MET A 109 10.35 -6.29 -11.38
N LYS A 110 11.60 -6.26 -10.91
CA LYS A 110 12.74 -6.82 -11.66
C LYS A 110 12.95 -8.31 -11.41
N ASP A 111 12.27 -8.89 -10.42
CA ASP A 111 12.22 -10.34 -10.30
C ASP A 111 11.33 -10.88 -11.43
N PRO A 112 11.69 -12.01 -12.07
CA PRO A 112 10.95 -12.55 -13.21
C PRO A 112 9.43 -12.68 -12.98
N ASP A 113 9.03 -12.98 -11.75
CA ASP A 113 7.63 -13.20 -11.36
C ASP A 113 7.08 -12.10 -10.45
N GLY A 114 7.77 -10.96 -10.29
CA GLY A 114 7.38 -9.92 -9.34
C GLY A 114 5.96 -9.38 -9.59
N LEU A 115 5.71 -8.93 -10.83
CA LEU A 115 4.39 -8.43 -11.21
C LEU A 115 3.31 -9.52 -11.13
N TRP A 116 3.63 -10.74 -11.55
CA TRP A 116 2.74 -11.89 -11.49
C TRP A 116 2.38 -12.26 -10.05
N GLY A 117 3.33 -12.15 -9.11
CA GLY A 117 3.10 -12.36 -7.69
C GLY A 117 2.07 -11.38 -7.13
N ALA A 118 2.23 -10.08 -7.41
CA ALA A 118 1.26 -9.06 -6.97
C ALA A 118 -0.13 -9.30 -7.58
N LEU A 119 -0.20 -9.61 -8.88
CA LEU A 119 -1.46 -9.93 -9.54
C LEU A 119 -2.12 -11.18 -8.94
N ALA A 120 -1.35 -12.21 -8.63
CA ALA A 120 -1.87 -13.43 -8.01
C ALA A 120 -2.46 -13.16 -6.63
N LEU A 121 -1.85 -12.29 -5.81
CA LEU A 121 -2.42 -11.89 -4.52
C LEU A 121 -3.70 -11.07 -4.68
N ALA A 122 -3.72 -10.11 -5.61
CA ALA A 122 -4.92 -9.32 -5.91
C ALA A 122 -6.08 -10.21 -6.35
N ARG A 123 -5.82 -11.18 -7.24
CA ARG A 123 -6.83 -12.14 -7.69
C ARG A 123 -7.32 -13.04 -6.56
N ARG A 124 -6.44 -13.51 -5.67
CA ARG A 124 -6.88 -14.30 -4.51
C ARG A 124 -7.80 -13.52 -3.58
N HIS A 125 -7.45 -12.25 -3.28
CA HIS A 125 -8.32 -11.39 -2.49
C HIS A 125 -9.69 -11.23 -3.14
N GLU A 126 -9.71 -10.98 -4.45
CA GLU A 126 -10.94 -10.85 -5.23
C GLU A 126 -11.80 -12.12 -5.24
N THR A 127 -11.22 -13.28 -5.58
CA THR A 127 -11.96 -14.55 -5.70
C THR A 127 -12.38 -15.14 -4.35
N SER A 128 -11.77 -14.67 -3.26
CA SER A 128 -12.12 -15.08 -1.90
C SER A 128 -13.12 -14.13 -1.24
N ASP A 129 -13.70 -13.21 -2.02
CA ASP A 129 -14.62 -12.17 -1.56
C ASP A 129 -14.05 -11.39 -0.37
N GLY A 130 -12.77 -11.03 -0.46
CA GLY A 130 -12.07 -10.22 0.52
C GLY A 130 -11.57 -10.96 1.77
N SER A 131 -11.82 -12.26 1.91
CA SER A 131 -11.37 -13.03 3.08
C SER A 131 -9.86 -13.32 3.11
N PHE A 132 -9.21 -13.39 1.94
CA PHE A 132 -7.75 -13.53 1.85
C PHE A 132 -7.06 -12.18 2.08
N VAL A 133 -6.15 -12.09 3.05
CA VAL A 133 -5.44 -10.83 3.36
C VAL A 133 -3.92 -10.90 3.23
N GLY A 134 -3.36 -12.04 2.82
CA GLY A 134 -1.91 -12.25 2.70
C GLY A 134 -1.32 -13.06 3.84
#